data_AF-A0A920KN10-F1
#
_entry.id   AF-A0A920KN10-F1
#
_cell.length_a   1.000
_cell.length_b   1.000
_cell.length_c   1.000
_cell.angle_alpha   90.00
_cell.angle_beta   90.00
_cell.angle_gamma   90.00
#
_symmetry.space_group_name_H-M   'P 1'
#
loop_
_entity.id
_entity.type
_entity.pdbx_description
1 polymer ?
#
loop_
_entity_poly.entity_id
_entity_poly.type
_entity_poly.pdbx_seq_one_letter_code
_entity_poly.pdbx_strand_id
1 'polypeptide(L)'
;MTLTGIVASAEDGLGSAVIKAGASEQVFDVGDSLPASGRVVLAKVMAEQVVIDNNGTYELISSTTSRGSRYRCGRRRPPRLQGAR
;
A
#
# COMPACT_ATOMS: atom_id res chain seq x y z
N MET A 1 -12.87 5.00 7.03
CA MET A 1 -12.38 4.09 5.97
C MET A 1 -10.95 3.71 6.29
N THR A 2 -10.53 2.50 5.92
CA THR A 2 -9.17 2.02 6.18
C THR A 2 -8.61 1.37 4.93
N LEU A 3 -7.39 1.74 4.55
CA LEU A 3 -6.64 1.08 3.50
C LEU A 3 -6.12 -0.26 4.05
N THR A 4 -6.62 -1.37 3.53
CA THR A 4 -6.27 -2.73 3.99
C THR A 4 -5.26 -3.40 3.07
N GLY A 5 -5.24 -3.01 1.79
CA GLY A 5 -4.29 -3.54 0.82
C GLY A 5 -4.03 -2.57 -0.33
N ILE A 6 -2.86 -2.71 -0.94
CA ILE A 6 -2.46 -1.99 -2.14
C ILE A 6 -2.14 -3.03 -3.20
N VAL A 7 -2.82 -2.97 -4.34
CA VAL A 7 -2.59 -3.79 -5.53
C VAL A 7 -2.06 -2.86 -6.61
N ALA A 8 -0.87 -2.30 -6.37
CA ALA A 8 -0.24 -1.33 -7.27
C ALA A 8 0.78 -2.01 -8.19
N SER A 9 0.75 -1.64 -9.47
CA SER A 9 1.90 -1.76 -10.36
C SER A 9 2.75 -0.50 -10.15
N ALA A 10 3.77 -0.62 -9.30
CA ALA A 10 4.44 0.50 -8.64
C ALA A 10 5.16 1.53 -9.53
N GLU A 11 5.19 1.37 -10.86
CA GLU A 11 6.01 2.22 -11.73
C GLU A 11 5.29 3.46 -12.27
N ASP A 12 4.01 3.37 -12.64
CA ASP A 12 3.29 4.50 -13.28
C ASP A 12 2.31 5.22 -12.33
N GLY A 13 2.14 4.68 -11.12
CA GLY A 13 1.05 5.05 -10.22
C GLY A 13 -0.34 4.68 -10.75
N LEU A 14 -0.36 3.70 -11.65
CA LEU A 14 -1.53 2.95 -12.08
C LEU A 14 -1.66 1.73 -11.16
N GLY A 15 -2.86 1.48 -10.68
CA GLY A 15 -3.09 0.34 -9.80
C GLY A 15 -4.42 0.42 -9.08
N SER A 16 -4.70 -0.62 -8.33
CA SER A 16 -5.92 -0.73 -7.55
C SER A 16 -5.60 -0.73 -6.06
N ALA A 17 -6.49 -0.18 -5.26
CA ALA A 17 -6.39 -0.19 -3.80
C ALA A 17 -7.55 -0.98 -3.21
N VAL A 18 -7.26 -1.77 -2.18
CA VAL A 18 -8.29 -2.48 -1.42
C VAL A 18 -8.65 -1.61 -0.22
N ILE A 19 -9.89 -1.13 -0.22
CA ILE A 19 -10.38 -0.19 0.79
C ILE A 19 -11.56 -0.80 1.52
N LYS A 20 -11.46 -0.79 2.85
CA LYS A 20 -12.54 -1.19 3.75
C LYS A 20 -13.34 0.03 4.18
N ALA A 21 -14.64 0.00 3.89
CA ALA A 21 -15.62 1.00 4.30
C ALA A 21 -16.77 0.33 5.06
N GLY A 22 -16.81 0.56 6.38
CA GLY A 22 -17.75 -0.12 7.26
C GLY A 22 -17.50 -1.63 7.30
N ALA A 23 -18.51 -2.40 6.90
CA ALA A 23 -18.47 -3.86 6.88
C ALA A 23 -17.95 -4.46 5.56
N SER A 24 -17.85 -3.65 4.49
CA SER A 24 -17.47 -4.11 3.16
C SER A 24 -16.04 -3.72 2.82
N GLU A 25 -15.35 -4.60 2.11
CA GLU A 25 -14.03 -4.37 1.53
C GLU A 25 -14.13 -4.57 0.02
N GLN A 26 -13.64 -3.60 -0.75
CA GLN A 26 -13.71 -3.65 -2.20
C GLN A 26 -12.45 -3.08 -2.82
N VAL A 27 -12.18 -3.52 -4.06
CA VAL A 27 -11.07 -3.04 -4.88
C VAL A 27 -11.53 -1.81 -5.65
N PHE A 28 -10.73 -0.75 -5.62
CA PHE A 28 -10.97 0.51 -6.32
C PHE A 28 -9.79 0.81 -7.23
N ASP A 29 -10.07 1.26 -8.45
CA ASP A 29 -9.04 1.65 -9.42
C ASP A 29 -8.78 3.16 -9.39
N VAL A 30 -7.65 3.58 -9.95
CA VAL A 30 -7.37 5.02 -10.12
C VAL A 30 -8.49 5.67 -10.94
N GLY A 31 -9.06 6.73 -10.39
CA GLY A 31 -10.21 7.45 -10.92
C GLY A 31 -11.55 7.00 -10.34
N ASP A 32 -11.59 5.91 -9.56
CA ASP A 32 -12.84 5.42 -8.97
C ASP A 32 -13.24 6.18 -7.69
N SER A 33 -14.54 6.29 -7.45
CA SER A 33 -15.09 7.01 -6.30
C SER A 33 -15.08 6.15 -5.05
N LEU A 34 -14.47 6.67 -4.00
CA LEU A 34 -14.38 5.98 -2.72
C LEU A 34 -15.64 6.19 -1.86
N PRO A 35 -16.07 5.15 -1.11
CA PRO A 35 -17.18 5.24 -0.17
C PRO A 35 -16.77 6.01 1.10
N ALA A 36 -16.58 7.32 0.96
CA ALA A 36 -16.33 8.27 2.03
C ALA A 36 -17.43 9.35 2.04
N SER A 37 -17.49 10.14 3.12
CA SER A 37 -18.44 11.26 3.19
C SER A 37 -18.01 12.36 2.23
N GLY A 38 -18.63 12.42 1.05
CA GLY A 38 -18.36 13.42 0.01
C GLY A 38 -17.85 12.81 -1.29
N ARG A 39 -17.41 13.67 -2.22
CA ARG A 39 -16.81 13.22 -3.48
C ARG A 39 -15.33 12.94 -3.23
N VAL A 40 -15.05 11.71 -2.84
CA VAL A 40 -13.67 11.22 -2.71
C VAL A 40 -13.35 10.30 -3.87
N VAL A 41 -12.22 10.52 -4.54
CA VAL A 41 -11.78 9.74 -5.70
C VAL A 41 -10.37 9.23 -5.46
N LEU A 42 -10.07 8.00 -5.87
CA LEU A 42 -8.70 7.48 -5.83
C LEU A 42 -7.88 8.14 -6.93
N ALA A 43 -7.05 9.12 -6.58
CA ALA A 43 -6.31 9.91 -7.57
C ALA A 43 -5.05 9.19 -8.07
N LYS A 44 -4.35 8.46 -7.19
CA LYS A 44 -3.13 7.72 -7.53
C LYS A 44 -2.85 6.63 -6.51
N VAL A 45 -2.30 5.51 -6.96
CA VAL A 45 -1.86 4.42 -6.07
C VAL A 45 -0.34 4.32 -6.15
N MET A 46 0.33 4.34 -5.01
CA MET A 46 1.78 4.11 -4.88
C MET A 46 2.05 2.82 -4.09
N ALA A 47 3.31 2.38 -4.06
CA ALA A 47 3.70 1.12 -3.43
C ALA A 47 3.30 1.01 -1.94
N GLU A 48 3.39 2.11 -1.19
CA GLU A 48 3.14 2.12 0.27
C GLU A 48 2.00 3.08 0.68
N GLN A 49 1.54 3.89 -0.26
CA GLN A 49 0.63 5.01 0.01
C GLN A 49 -0.34 5.18 -1.15
N VAL A 50 -1.51 5.75 -0.89
CA VAL A 50 -2.46 6.15 -1.92
C VAL A 50 -2.77 7.62 -1.80
N VAL A 51 -3.00 8.27 -2.93
CA VAL A 51 -3.45 9.65 -3.02
C VAL A 51 -4.93 9.63 -3.35
N ILE A 52 -5.72 10.37 -2.57
CA ILE A 52 -7.14 10.58 -2.81
C ILE A 52 -7.40 12.04 -3.14
N ASP A 53 -8.36 12.31 -4.00
CA ASP A 53 -8.95 13.64 -4.18
C ASP A 53 -10.21 13.72 -3.34
N ASN A 54 -10.24 14.62 -2.35
CA ASN A 54 -11.40 14.91 -1.54
C ASN A 54 -11.95 16.27 -1.96
N ASN A 55 -12.82 16.27 -2.97
CA ASN A 55 -13.47 17.46 -3.50
C ASN A 55 -12.46 18.56 -3.90
N GLY A 56 -11.36 18.18 -4.57
CA GLY A 56 -10.28 19.09 -4.98
C GLY A 56 -9.13 19.22 -3.98
N THR A 57 -9.21 18.57 -2.82
CA THR A 57 -8.10 18.50 -1.86
C THR A 57 -7.41 17.14 -1.96
N TYR A 58 -6.14 17.13 -2.39
CA TYR A 58 -5.37 15.91 -2.49
C TYR A 58 -4.82 15.51 -1.13
N GLU A 59 -5.23 14.34 -0.63
CA GLU A 59 -4.77 13.80 0.66
C GLU A 59 -3.99 12.49 0.45
N LEU A 60 -2.93 12.30 1.23
CA LEU A 60 -2.16 11.06 1.24
C LEU A 60 -2.62 10.15 2.38
N ILE A 61 -2.93 8.89 2.04
CA ILE A 61 -3.22 7.84 3.01
C ILE A 61 -2.10 6.81 2.95
N SER A 62 -1.29 6.76 4.01
CA SER A 62 -0.32 5.69 4.20
C SER A 62 -1.02 4.43 4.69
N SER A 63 -0.66 3.25 4.14
CA SER A 63 -1.06 2.00 4.76
C SER A 63 -0.38 1.91 6.13
N THR A 64 -1.13 2.13 7.22
CA THR A 64 -0.63 2.00 8.60
C THR A 64 -0.46 0.53 9.00
N THR A 65 0.13 -0.30 8.14
CA THR A 65 0.43 -1.70 8.46
C THR A 65 1.87 -1.80 8.95
N SER A 66 2.07 -1.37 10.20
CA SER A 66 3.31 -1.70 10.92
C SER A 66 3.06 -1.79 12.42
N ARG A 67 2.43 -2.89 12.83
CA ARG A 67 2.99 -3.67 13.94
C ARG A 67 3.73 -4.86 13.35
N GLY A 68 5.03 -4.67 13.11
CA GLY A 68 5.98 -5.78 13.06
C GLY A 68 6.36 -6.32 11.68
N SER A 69 6.79 -5.46 10.73
CA SER A 69 7.71 -5.95 9.70
C SER A 69 9.12 -6.03 10.31
N ARG A 70 9.41 -7.17 10.95
CA ARG A 70 10.80 -7.55 11.22
C ARG A 70 11.41 -7.89 9.86
N TYR A 71 12.02 -6.89 9.21
CA TYR A 71 13.03 -7.14 8.19
C TYR A 71 14.20 -7.91 8.82
N ARG A 72 14.06 -9.24 8.98
CA ARG A 72 15.20 -10.15 9.05
C ARG A 72 15.42 -10.71 7.65
N CYS A 73 15.83 -9.82 6.74
CA CYS A 73 16.50 -10.26 5.53
C CYS A 73 17.82 -10.94 5.96
N GLY A 74 18.10 -12.10 5.38
CA GLY A 74 19.02 -13.09 5.90
C GLY A 74 20.45 -12.59 6.15
N ARG A 75 20.95 -12.84 7.37
CA ARG A 75 22.39 -12.99 7.56
C ARG A 75 22.80 -14.32 6.90
N ARG A 76 23.23 -14.24 5.65
CA ARG A 76 24.08 -15.25 5.01
C ARG A 76 25.26 -15.48 5.94
N ARG A 77 25.29 -16.61 6.66
CA ARG A 77 26.56 -17.12 7.21
C ARG A 77 27.40 -17.55 6.02
N PRO A 78 28.63 -17.04 5.83
CA PRO A 78 29.50 -17.56 4.80
C PRO A 78 29.84 -19.03 5.10
N PRO A 79 30.05 -19.88 4.09
CA PRO A 79 30.55 -21.23 4.31
C PRO A 79 31.93 -21.11 4.98
N ARG A 80 32.12 -21.84 6.08
CA ARG A 80 33.46 -22.01 6.66
C ARG A 80 34.30 -22.77 5.63
N LEU A 81 35.26 -22.07 5.03
CA LEU A 81 36.33 -22.70 4.26
C LEU A 81 37.03 -23.72 5.16
N GLN A 82 36.99 -24.98 4.76
CA GLN A 82 37.89 -26.01 5.24
C GLN A 82 39.34 -25.60 4.92
N GLY A 83 40.24 -25.80 5.89
CA GLY A 83 41.67 -26.02 5.65
C GLY A 83 42.59 -24.93 6.21
N ALA A 84 43.39 -25.28 7.23
CA ALA A 84 44.85 -25.22 7.16
C ALA A 84 45.49 -25.60 8.52
N ARG A 85 46.40 -26.59 8.41
CA ARG A 85 47.33 -27.16 9.40
C ARG A 85 46.79 -28.18 10.38
#